data_AF-A0AAV7YDW2-F1
#
_entry.id   AF-A0AAV7YDW2-F1
#
_cell.length_a   1.000
_cell.length_b   1.000
_cell.length_c   1.000
_cell.angle_alpha   90.00
_cell.angle_beta   90.00
_cell.angle_gamma   90.00
#
_symmetry.space_group_name_H-M   'P 1'
#
loop_
_entity.id
_entity.type
_entity.pdbx_description
1 polymer ?
#
loop_
_entity_poly.entity_id
_entity_poly.type
_entity_poly.pdbx_seq_one_letter_code
_entity_poly.pdbx_strand_id
1 'polypeptide(L)'
;MKLLVFIFILLSFFVSNINSITITVPANGKECVFEKIDKRTSVTLLYQVVSGGGMDINPEISEPDGRIVYRRDREQEGKFTFLSRSEGMFKFCFGNEMSHITSKQVNFNIQLSGGQSNSEIAKKEHLTPLENGVLELQEQLRSILSEQRYLKVREHIHRNTTESTNSRVLWWNFLQTFLLIAISATQIFYVRRIFERRRRI
;
A
#
# COMPACT_ATOMS: atom_id res chain seq x y z
N MET A 1 37.42 9.32 10.00
CA MET A 1 36.17 9.92 10.52
C MET A 1 35.37 10.69 9.46
N LYS A 2 35.91 11.71 8.78
CA LYS A 2 35.15 12.54 7.81
C LYS A 2 34.56 11.76 6.61
N LEU A 3 35.26 10.74 6.10
CA LEU A 3 34.80 9.91 4.99
C LEU A 3 33.60 9.00 5.38
N LEU A 4 33.63 8.46 6.60
CA LEU A 4 32.56 7.60 7.12
C LEU A 4 31.27 8.40 7.36
N VAL A 5 31.40 9.63 7.84
CA VAL A 5 30.27 10.57 8.00
C VAL A 5 29.68 10.94 6.63
N PHE A 6 30.52 11.16 5.62
CA PHE A 6 30.05 11.47 4.26
C PHE A 6 29.29 10.30 3.62
N ILE A 7 29.76 9.06 3.83
CA ILE A 7 29.08 7.84 3.37
C ILE A 7 27.74 7.66 4.09
N PHE A 8 27.67 7.95 5.39
CA PHE A 8 26.44 7.84 6.17
C PHE A 8 25.38 8.87 5.76
N ILE A 9 25.80 10.10 5.45
CA ILE A 9 24.92 11.16 4.91
C ILE A 9 24.40 10.78 3.51
N LEU A 10 25.24 10.17 2.68
CA LEU A 10 24.85 9.68 1.36
C LEU A 10 23.85 8.52 1.43
N LEU A 11 24.03 7.57 2.36
CA LEU A 11 23.07 6.47 2.57
C LEU A 11 21.71 6.97 3.11
N SER A 12 21.70 8.01 3.94
CA SER A 12 20.47 8.60 4.48
C SER A 12 19.55 9.18 3.39
N PHE A 13 20.09 9.56 2.23
CA PHE A 13 19.33 10.13 1.13
C PHE A 13 18.53 9.09 0.31
N PHE A 14 18.75 7.78 0.57
CA PHE A 14 18.17 6.67 -0.19
C PHE A 14 16.83 6.14 0.33
N VAL A 15 16.25 6.73 1.39
CA VAL A 15 14.93 6.31 1.87
C VAL A 15 13.85 6.86 0.93
N SER A 16 13.46 6.07 -0.07
CA SER A 16 12.27 6.37 -0.87
C SER A 16 11.01 6.12 -0.03
N ASN A 17 10.12 7.10 -0.02
CA ASN A 17 8.82 6.98 0.62
C ASN A 17 7.93 6.00 -0.16
N ILE A 18 7.45 4.95 0.52
CA ILE A 18 6.36 4.12 0.01
C ILE A 18 5.06 4.88 0.30
N ASN A 19 4.39 5.33 -0.75
CA ASN A 19 3.09 5.98 -0.62
C ASN A 19 2.01 4.88 -0.51
N SER A 20 1.40 4.79 0.66
CA SER A 20 0.16 4.05 0.85
C SER A 20 -1.03 4.90 0.38
N ILE A 21 -2.14 4.26 0.05
CA ILE A 21 -3.38 4.97 -0.28
C ILE A 21 -3.83 5.72 0.97
N THR A 22 -3.75 7.04 0.92
CA THR A 22 -4.08 7.95 2.01
C THR A 22 -5.12 8.94 1.52
N ILE A 23 -6.13 9.20 2.34
CA ILE A 23 -7.14 10.22 2.10
C ILE A 23 -6.88 11.41 3.02
N THR A 24 -7.02 12.62 2.49
CA THR A 24 -6.90 13.85 3.26
C THR A 24 -8.29 14.32 3.66
N VAL A 25 -8.58 14.34 4.96
CA VAL A 25 -9.83 14.82 5.53
C VAL A 25 -9.65 16.29 5.93
N PRO A 26 -10.45 17.22 5.38
CA PRO A 26 -10.33 18.65 5.72
C PRO A 26 -10.71 18.92 7.17
N ALA A 27 -10.34 20.10 7.67
CA ALA A 27 -10.77 20.58 8.99
C ALA A 27 -12.29 20.76 9.03
N ASN A 28 -12.92 20.34 10.13
CA ASN A 28 -14.37 20.37 10.31
C ASN A 28 -15.16 19.69 9.17
N GLY A 29 -14.56 18.69 8.52
CA GLY A 29 -15.14 17.98 7.39
C GLY A 29 -15.11 16.47 7.56
N LYS A 30 -15.73 15.79 6.60
CA LYS A 30 -15.86 14.33 6.58
C LYS A 30 -15.70 13.85 5.14
N GLU A 31 -14.77 12.92 4.94
CA GLU A 31 -14.56 12.29 3.64
C GLU A 31 -15.11 10.86 3.66
N CYS A 32 -15.73 10.45 2.56
CA CYS A 32 -16.39 9.15 2.47
C CYS A 32 -16.04 8.41 1.18
N VAL A 33 -15.84 7.11 1.31
CA VAL A 33 -15.59 6.16 0.24
C VAL A 33 -16.77 5.20 0.16
N PHE A 34 -17.17 4.86 -1.05
CA PHE A 34 -18.33 4.01 -1.30
C PHE A 34 -17.88 2.71 -1.97
N GLU A 35 -18.32 1.59 -1.42
CA GLU A 35 -17.99 0.26 -1.94
C GLU A 35 -19.27 -0.55 -2.14
N LYS A 36 -19.39 -1.23 -3.29
CA LYS A 36 -20.50 -2.14 -3.52
C LYS A 36 -20.19 -3.50 -2.90
N ILE A 37 -21.06 -3.98 -2.01
CA ILE A 37 -20.85 -5.24 -1.27
C ILE A 37 -22.08 -6.13 -1.44
N ASP A 38 -21.85 -7.42 -1.71
CA ASP A 38 -22.90 -8.43 -1.84
C ASP A 38 -23.39 -8.90 -0.47
N LYS A 39 -24.48 -9.69 -0.42
CA LYS A 39 -24.97 -10.29 0.83
C LYS A 39 -24.02 -11.38 1.32
N ARG A 40 -23.91 -11.51 2.65
CA ARG A 40 -23.07 -12.52 3.34
C ARG A 40 -21.58 -12.43 2.99
N THR A 41 -21.10 -11.23 2.69
CA THR A 41 -19.69 -10.91 2.51
C THR A 41 -19.07 -10.49 3.83
N SER A 42 -17.93 -11.05 4.20
CA SER A 42 -17.15 -10.59 5.34
C SER A 42 -16.35 -9.35 4.93
N VAL A 43 -16.62 -8.22 5.58
CA VAL A 43 -16.02 -6.92 5.29
C VAL A 43 -15.09 -6.57 6.44
N THR A 44 -13.83 -6.26 6.14
CA THR A 44 -12.85 -5.80 7.13
C THR A 44 -12.34 -4.41 6.74
N LEU A 45 -12.51 -3.45 7.65
CA LEU A 45 -11.93 -2.11 7.58
C LEU A 45 -10.69 -2.05 8.48
N LEU A 46 -9.57 -1.63 7.91
CA LEU A 46 -8.35 -1.25 8.61
C LEU A 46 -8.12 0.24 8.36
N TYR A 47 -7.82 1.01 9.40
CA TYR A 47 -7.51 2.43 9.23
C TYR A 47 -6.47 2.91 10.25
N GLN A 48 -5.69 3.92 9.86
CA GLN A 48 -4.66 4.54 10.70
C GLN A 48 -4.45 6.00 10.30
N VAL A 49 -4.40 6.89 11.28
CA VAL A 49 -4.08 8.30 11.07
C VAL A 49 -2.56 8.43 10.89
N VAL A 50 -2.15 8.94 9.72
CA VAL A 50 -0.74 9.09 9.35
C VAL A 50 -0.20 10.46 9.79
N SER A 51 -1.02 11.50 9.69
CA SER A 51 -0.59 12.87 9.99
C SER A 51 -1.76 13.80 10.31
N GLY A 52 -1.50 14.83 11.11
CA GLY A 52 -2.40 15.95 11.40
C GLY A 52 -2.87 16.03 12.87
N GLY A 53 -2.73 17.22 13.46
CA GLY A 53 -3.31 17.61 14.75
C GLY A 53 -3.20 16.54 15.86
N GLY A 54 -4.32 16.28 16.55
CA GLY A 54 -4.43 15.30 17.65
C GLY A 54 -4.29 13.82 17.26
N MET A 55 -3.91 13.52 16.01
CA MET A 55 -3.75 12.16 15.47
C MET A 55 -4.99 11.26 15.67
N ASP A 56 -6.17 11.86 15.73
CA ASP A 56 -7.44 11.20 16.02
C ASP A 56 -8.42 11.36 14.85
N ILE A 57 -9.33 10.41 14.62
CA ILE A 57 -10.37 10.49 13.59
C ILE A 57 -11.66 9.82 14.08
N ASN A 58 -12.80 10.23 13.52
CA ASN A 58 -14.09 9.61 13.78
C ASN A 58 -14.48 8.70 12.61
N PRO A 59 -14.17 7.39 12.66
CA PRO A 59 -14.59 6.46 11.62
C PRO A 59 -16.07 6.13 11.73
N GLU A 60 -16.74 6.01 10.59
CA GLU A 60 -18.14 5.61 10.52
C GLU A 60 -18.41 4.73 9.30
N ILE A 61 -19.15 3.63 9.51
CA ILE A 61 -19.58 2.72 8.46
C ILE A 61 -21.11 2.71 8.43
N SER A 62 -21.69 3.01 7.28
CA SER A 62 -23.14 2.97 7.04
C SER A 62 -23.48 1.91 5.99
N GLU A 63 -24.55 1.16 6.26
CA GLU A 63 -25.20 0.25 5.33
C GLU A 63 -25.94 1.00 4.21
N PRO A 64 -26.32 0.31 3.12
CA PRO A 64 -27.12 0.88 2.03
C PRO A 64 -28.45 1.49 2.49
N ASP A 65 -29.02 0.94 3.56
CA ASP A 65 -30.27 1.41 4.18
C ASP A 65 -30.08 2.66 5.06
N GLY A 66 -28.86 3.22 5.13
CA GLY A 66 -28.50 4.36 5.97
C GLY A 66 -28.26 4.03 7.44
N ARG A 67 -28.35 2.74 7.82
CA ARG A 67 -28.08 2.27 9.18
C ARG A 67 -26.58 2.30 9.48
N ILE A 68 -26.19 2.91 10.60
CA ILE A 68 -24.80 2.96 11.03
C ILE A 68 -24.44 1.63 11.71
N VAL A 69 -23.46 0.93 11.15
CA VAL A 69 -22.97 -0.37 11.65
C VAL A 69 -21.84 -0.18 12.65
N TYR A 70 -21.01 0.82 12.43
CA TYR A 70 -19.86 1.12 13.25
C TYR A 70 -19.66 2.64 13.30
N ARG A 71 -19.45 3.15 14.51
CA ARG A 71 -19.05 4.53 14.76
C ARG A 71 -18.16 4.55 16.00
N ARG A 72 -17.06 5.28 15.91
CA ARG A 72 -16.17 5.60 17.03
C ARG A 72 -15.76 7.05 16.94
N ASP A 73 -15.41 7.59 18.10
CA ASP A 73 -14.96 8.96 18.22
C ASP A 73 -13.51 8.97 18.68
N ARG A 74 -12.70 9.79 18.03
CA ARG A 74 -11.31 10.09 18.39
C ARG A 74 -10.39 8.88 18.48
N GLU A 75 -10.43 7.97 17.51
CA GLU A 75 -9.49 6.85 17.42
C GLU A 75 -8.29 7.20 16.51
N GLN A 76 -7.10 6.70 16.86
CA GLN A 76 -5.88 6.90 16.06
C GLN A 76 -5.70 5.82 14.98
N GLU A 77 -6.09 4.59 15.31
CA GLU A 77 -6.05 3.44 14.43
C GLU A 77 -7.09 2.41 14.87
N GLY A 78 -7.51 1.53 13.96
CA GLY A 78 -8.46 0.48 14.29
C GLY A 78 -8.64 -0.56 13.21
N LYS A 79 -9.18 -1.71 13.63
CA LYS A 79 -9.60 -2.82 12.78
C LYS A 79 -11.03 -3.22 13.14
N PHE A 80 -11.93 -3.21 12.16
CA PHE A 80 -13.31 -3.65 12.35
C PHE A 80 -13.72 -4.63 11.26
N THR A 81 -14.31 -5.76 11.67
CA THR A 81 -14.79 -6.80 10.75
C THR A 81 -16.26 -7.06 11.02
N PHE A 82 -17.09 -7.09 9.98
CA PHE A 82 -18.51 -7.41 10.07
C PHE A 82 -18.98 -8.23 8.86
N LEU A 83 -20.10 -8.90 9.00
CA LEU A 83 -20.74 -9.65 7.92
C LEU A 83 -21.89 -8.83 7.31
N SER A 84 -21.88 -8.62 5.99
CA SER A 84 -22.91 -7.85 5.29
C SER A 84 -24.27 -8.58 5.32
N ARG A 85 -25.32 -7.85 5.73
CA ARG A 85 -26.70 -8.36 5.78
C ARG A 85 -27.49 -8.04 4.52
N SER A 86 -27.29 -6.84 3.99
CA SER A 86 -27.87 -6.36 2.74
C SER A 86 -26.80 -6.25 1.65
N GLU A 87 -27.23 -6.42 0.40
CA GLU A 87 -26.41 -6.12 -0.78
C GLU A 87 -26.65 -4.66 -1.15
N GLY A 88 -25.59 -3.94 -1.50
CA GLY A 88 -25.70 -2.56 -1.96
C GLY A 88 -24.44 -1.74 -1.74
N MET A 89 -24.62 -0.41 -1.78
CA MET A 89 -23.53 0.56 -1.59
C MET A 89 -23.32 0.84 -0.10
N PHE A 90 -22.19 0.40 0.43
CA PHE A 90 -21.75 0.72 1.78
C PHE A 90 -20.93 2.00 1.76
N LYS A 91 -21.05 2.79 2.84
CA LYS A 91 -20.38 4.07 2.98
C LYS A 91 -19.40 4.03 4.15
N PHE A 92 -18.12 4.24 3.86
CA PHE A 92 -17.04 4.31 4.84
C PHE A 92 -16.58 5.75 4.95
N CYS A 93 -16.75 6.37 6.09
CA CYS A 93 -16.42 7.78 6.30
C CYS A 93 -15.40 7.99 7.40
N PHE A 94 -14.63 9.05 7.25
CA PHE A 94 -13.65 9.52 8.21
C PHE A 94 -13.93 10.99 8.53
N GLY A 95 -14.39 11.26 9.75
CA GLY A 95 -14.77 12.60 10.21
C GLY A 95 -13.66 13.28 11.01
N ASN A 96 -13.40 14.55 10.71
CA ASN A 96 -12.46 15.43 11.41
C ASN A 96 -13.18 16.67 11.98
N GLU A 97 -14.37 16.46 12.53
CA GLU A 97 -15.25 17.50 13.08
C GLU A 97 -14.62 18.23 14.29
N MET A 98 -13.74 17.53 15.02
CA MET A 98 -13.04 18.06 16.18
C MET A 98 -11.91 19.06 15.87
N SER A 99 -11.38 19.07 14.64
CA SER A 99 -10.28 19.97 14.28
C SER A 99 -10.81 21.12 13.44
N HIS A 100 -10.71 22.35 13.97
CA HIS A 100 -11.17 23.55 13.27
C HIS A 100 -10.16 24.10 12.25
N ILE A 101 -8.89 23.71 12.34
CA ILE A 101 -7.79 24.35 11.60
C ILE A 101 -7.02 23.33 10.74
N THR A 102 -6.67 22.17 11.30
CA THR A 102 -5.76 21.23 10.64
C THR A 102 -6.51 20.10 9.93
N SER A 103 -6.17 19.87 8.66
CA SER A 103 -6.54 18.64 7.94
C SER A 103 -5.79 17.43 8.48
N LYS A 104 -6.36 16.24 8.30
CA LYS A 104 -5.76 14.97 8.71
C LYS A 104 -5.58 14.02 7.53
N GLN A 105 -4.53 13.22 7.54
CA GLN A 105 -4.30 12.18 6.56
C GLN A 105 -4.55 10.81 7.19
N VAL A 106 -5.38 10.01 6.54
CA VAL A 106 -5.79 8.69 7.01
C VAL A 106 -5.45 7.66 5.95
N ASN A 107 -4.70 6.64 6.33
CA ASN A 107 -4.51 5.43 5.53
C ASN A 107 -5.64 4.45 5.86
N PHE A 108 -6.26 3.86 4.85
CA PHE A 108 -7.31 2.87 5.05
C PHE A 108 -7.23 1.72 4.04
N ASN A 109 -7.73 0.56 4.44
CA ASN A 109 -7.82 -0.63 3.61
C ASN A 109 -9.14 -1.35 3.87
N ILE A 110 -9.90 -1.62 2.81
CA ILE A 110 -11.17 -2.36 2.84
C ILE A 110 -10.92 -3.73 2.20
N GLN A 111 -11.18 -4.80 2.95
CA GLN A 111 -11.02 -6.18 2.49
C GLN A 111 -12.39 -6.85 2.45
N LEU A 112 -12.72 -7.45 1.31
CA LEU A 112 -13.95 -8.19 1.08
C LEU A 112 -13.61 -9.67 0.93
N SER A 113 -14.18 -10.51 1.79
CA SER A 113 -13.99 -11.97 1.77
C SER A 113 -15.34 -12.66 1.68
N GLY A 114 -15.60 -13.30 0.54
CA GLY A 114 -16.82 -14.06 0.25
C GLY A 114 -17.93 -13.22 -0.42
N GLY A 115 -18.62 -13.80 -1.39
CA GLY A 115 -19.74 -13.18 -2.12
C GLY A 115 -20.19 -14.14 -3.22
N GLN A 116 -21.21 -14.96 -2.94
CA GLN A 116 -21.80 -15.83 -3.95
C GLN A 116 -23.02 -15.12 -4.54
N SER A 117 -22.98 -14.85 -5.85
CA SER A 117 -24.10 -14.27 -6.58
C SER A 117 -25.30 -15.23 -6.54
N ASN A 118 -26.49 -14.71 -6.25
CA ASN A 118 -27.73 -15.52 -6.25
C ASN A 118 -28.02 -16.22 -7.59
N SER A 119 -27.40 -15.78 -8.69
CA SER A 119 -27.49 -16.43 -10.01
C SER A 119 -26.81 -17.79 -10.11
N GLU A 120 -25.85 -18.10 -9.23
CA GLU A 120 -25.19 -19.42 -9.23
C GLU A 120 -25.98 -20.46 -8.43
N ILE A 121 -26.78 -20.03 -7.45
CA ILE A 121 -27.59 -20.92 -6.61
C ILE A 121 -28.80 -21.47 -7.39
N ALA A 122 -29.49 -20.60 -8.15
CA ALA A 122 -30.67 -21.01 -8.94
C ALA A 122 -30.34 -21.96 -10.11
N LYS A 123 -29.07 -21.99 -10.58
CA LYS A 123 -28.64 -22.95 -11.61
C LYS A 123 -28.27 -24.33 -11.05
N LYS A 124 -27.99 -24.44 -9.75
CA LYS A 124 -27.54 -25.69 -9.11
C LYS A 124 -28.69 -26.65 -8.72
N GLU A 125 -29.94 -26.18 -8.64
CA GLU A 125 -31.08 -27.01 -8.21
C GLU A 125 -31.60 -28.00 -9.26
N HIS A 126 -31.17 -27.90 -10.53
CA HIS A 126 -31.74 -28.67 -11.64
C HIS A 126 -30.71 -29.37 -12.54
N LEU A 127 -29.67 -29.95 -11.96
CA LEU A 127 -28.58 -30.55 -12.74
C LEU A 127 -28.26 -32.00 -12.34
N THR A 128 -27.92 -32.78 -13.36
CA THR A 128 -27.51 -34.19 -13.24
C THR A 128 -26.20 -34.32 -12.42
N PRO A 129 -25.94 -35.45 -11.74
CA PRO A 129 -24.75 -35.60 -10.89
C PRO A 129 -23.41 -35.37 -11.62
N LEU A 130 -23.38 -35.53 -12.95
CA LEU A 130 -22.21 -35.20 -13.79
C LEU A 130 -22.06 -33.70 -14.02
N GLU A 131 -23.15 -32.97 -14.29
CA GLU A 131 -23.13 -31.51 -14.43
C GLU A 131 -22.73 -30.82 -13.13
N ASN A 132 -23.11 -31.38 -11.97
CA ASN A 132 -22.69 -30.85 -10.67
C ASN A 132 -21.16 -30.91 -10.49
N GLY A 133 -20.51 -32.00 -10.91
CA GLY A 133 -19.04 -32.11 -10.86
C GLY A 133 -18.34 -31.14 -11.82
N VAL A 134 -18.89 -30.94 -13.02
CA VAL A 134 -18.36 -29.96 -14.00
C VAL A 134 -18.50 -28.53 -13.47
N LEU A 135 -19.64 -28.20 -12.84
CA LEU A 135 -19.85 -26.89 -12.23
C LEU A 135 -18.95 -26.64 -11.03
N GLU A 136 -18.72 -27.63 -10.18
CA GLU A 136 -17.81 -27.52 -9.05
C GLU A 136 -16.38 -27.23 -9.52
N LEU A 137 -15.89 -27.96 -10.53
CA LEU A 137 -14.57 -27.71 -11.13
C LEU A 137 -14.50 -26.33 -11.80
N GLN A 138 -15.57 -25.89 -12.46
CA GLN A 138 -15.64 -24.57 -13.07
C GLN A 138 -15.59 -23.46 -12.01
N GLU A 139 -16.24 -23.64 -10.88
CA GLU A 139 -16.23 -22.69 -9.75
C GLU A 139 -14.84 -22.63 -9.11
N GLN A 140 -14.20 -23.78 -8.86
CA GLN A 140 -12.83 -23.84 -8.36
C GLN A 140 -11.83 -23.18 -9.32
N LEU A 141 -11.94 -23.44 -10.63
CA LEU A 141 -11.09 -22.79 -11.64
C LEU A 141 -11.32 -21.29 -11.72
N ARG A 142 -12.58 -20.82 -11.60
CA ARG A 142 -12.88 -19.39 -11.56
C ARG A 142 -12.23 -18.72 -10.34
N SER A 143 -12.27 -19.37 -9.19
CA SER A 143 -11.60 -18.89 -7.96
C SER A 143 -10.10 -18.78 -8.16
N ILE A 144 -9.45 -19.79 -8.74
CA ILE A 144 -8.00 -19.75 -9.01
C ILE A 144 -7.65 -18.66 -10.02
N LEU A 145 -8.45 -18.49 -11.08
CA LEU A 145 -8.21 -17.48 -12.11
C LEU A 145 -8.40 -16.05 -11.57
N SER A 146 -9.34 -15.83 -10.65
CA SER A 146 -9.51 -14.52 -10.01
C SER A 146 -8.32 -14.20 -9.10
N GLU A 147 -7.83 -15.18 -8.34
CA GLU A 147 -6.60 -15.04 -7.54
C GLU A 147 -5.38 -14.77 -8.41
N GLN A 148 -5.20 -15.50 -9.51
CA GLN A 148 -4.08 -15.26 -10.43
C GLN A 148 -4.11 -13.86 -11.03
N ARG A 149 -5.29 -13.35 -11.42
CA ARG A 149 -5.42 -11.95 -11.89
C ARG A 149 -5.04 -10.96 -10.81
N TYR A 150 -5.50 -11.17 -9.59
CA TYR A 150 -5.15 -10.32 -8.44
C TYR A 150 -3.63 -10.31 -8.21
N LEU A 151 -3.00 -11.49 -8.18
CA LEU A 151 -1.54 -11.62 -8.02
C LEU A 151 -0.78 -10.94 -9.16
N LYS A 152 -1.29 -11.01 -10.39
CA LYS A 152 -0.67 -10.36 -11.56
C LYS A 152 -0.73 -8.84 -11.49
N VAL A 153 -1.86 -8.26 -11.07
CA VAL A 153 -1.97 -6.81 -10.83
C VAL A 153 -1.03 -6.37 -9.72
N ARG A 154 -0.96 -7.16 -8.64
CA ARG A 154 -0.05 -6.93 -7.52
C ARG A 154 1.42 -7.00 -7.95
N GLU A 155 1.78 -7.98 -8.78
CA GLU A 155 3.11 -8.11 -9.38
C GLU A 155 3.46 -6.88 -10.20
N HIS A 156 2.58 -6.41 -11.08
CA HIS A 156 2.82 -5.21 -11.88
C HIS A 156 3.10 -3.97 -11.02
N ILE A 157 2.37 -3.78 -9.93
CA ILE A 157 2.58 -2.66 -8.99
C ILE A 157 3.92 -2.80 -8.25
N HIS A 158 4.23 -3.99 -7.73
CA HIS A 158 5.52 -4.24 -7.06
C HIS A 158 6.71 -4.15 -8.01
N ARG A 159 6.53 -4.57 -9.26
CA ARG A 159 7.56 -4.53 -10.30
C ARG A 159 7.94 -3.10 -10.66
N ASN A 160 6.97 -2.20 -10.85
CA ASN A 160 7.27 -0.78 -11.14
C ASN A 160 8.04 -0.10 -9.99
N THR A 161 7.73 -0.44 -8.75
CA THR A 161 8.46 0.07 -7.57
C THR A 161 9.87 -0.50 -7.48
N THR A 162 10.02 -1.79 -7.79
CA THR A 162 11.31 -2.48 -7.75
C THR A 162 12.22 -2.03 -8.87
N GLU A 163 11.70 -1.85 -10.08
CA GLU A 163 12.46 -1.43 -11.26
C GLU A 163 12.97 0.01 -11.12
N SER A 164 12.11 0.93 -10.66
CA SER A 164 12.52 2.32 -10.42
C SER A 164 13.54 2.45 -9.27
N THR A 165 13.42 1.63 -8.22
CA THR A 165 14.41 1.58 -7.14
C THR A 165 15.74 0.98 -7.63
N ASN A 166 15.68 -0.14 -8.34
CA ASN A 166 16.85 -0.83 -8.86
C ASN A 166 17.65 0.03 -9.84
N SER A 167 16.98 0.72 -10.78
CA SER A 167 17.63 1.61 -11.74
C SER A 167 18.39 2.77 -11.06
N ARG A 168 17.78 3.39 -10.05
CA ARG A 168 18.40 4.49 -9.27
C ARG A 168 19.62 3.99 -8.48
N VAL A 169 19.52 2.83 -7.84
CA VAL A 169 20.62 2.20 -7.11
C VAL A 169 21.77 1.82 -8.06
N LEU A 170 21.47 1.28 -9.24
CA LEU A 170 22.48 0.91 -10.23
C LEU A 170 23.28 2.12 -10.73
N TRP A 171 22.62 3.21 -11.13
CA TRP A 171 23.31 4.44 -11.55
C TRP A 171 24.22 5.01 -10.47
N TRP A 172 23.80 4.94 -9.21
CA TRP A 172 24.62 5.39 -8.09
C TRP A 172 25.84 4.49 -7.84
N ASN A 173 25.68 3.16 -7.96
CA ASN A 173 26.80 2.22 -7.86
C ASN A 173 27.86 2.45 -8.94
N PHE A 174 27.43 2.76 -10.17
CA PHE A 174 28.36 3.14 -11.24
C PHE A 174 29.15 4.41 -10.89
N LEU A 175 28.47 5.46 -10.40
CA LEU A 175 29.14 6.70 -10.00
C LEU A 175 30.12 6.48 -8.85
N GLN A 176 29.72 5.71 -7.83
CA GLN A 176 30.57 5.38 -6.68
C GLN A 176 31.82 4.61 -7.11
N THR A 177 31.66 3.62 -7.99
CA THR A 177 32.78 2.82 -8.51
C THR A 177 33.76 3.71 -9.28
N PHE A 178 33.25 4.61 -10.12
CA PHE A 178 34.06 5.56 -10.85
C PHE A 178 34.85 6.49 -9.92
N LEU A 179 34.21 7.03 -8.87
CA LEU A 179 34.86 7.88 -7.88
C LEU A 179 36.02 7.16 -7.16
N LEU A 180 35.82 5.89 -6.76
CA LEU A 180 36.86 5.09 -6.10
C LEU A 180 38.07 4.86 -7.01
N ILE A 181 37.84 4.61 -8.30
CA ILE A 181 38.92 4.47 -9.30
C ILE A 181 39.69 5.79 -9.41
N ALA A 182 38.99 6.93 -9.53
CA ALA A 182 39.61 8.25 -9.67
C ALA A 182 40.48 8.63 -8.44
N ILE A 183 39.98 8.36 -7.22
CA ILE A 183 40.73 8.58 -5.99
C ILE A 183 41.98 7.69 -5.95
N SER A 184 41.84 6.41 -6.28
CA SER A 184 42.97 5.46 -6.27
C SER A 184 44.06 5.87 -7.27
N ALA A 185 43.67 6.29 -8.48
CA ALA A 185 44.59 6.81 -9.49
C ALA A 185 45.30 8.08 -9.00
N THR A 186 44.56 9.01 -8.39
CA THR A 186 45.11 10.25 -7.82
C THR A 186 46.11 9.96 -6.71
N GLN A 187 45.82 9.01 -5.82
CA GLN A 187 46.73 8.57 -4.77
C GLN A 187 48.04 8.03 -5.35
N ILE A 188 47.98 7.17 -6.35
CA ILE A 188 49.17 6.60 -7.00
C ILE A 188 49.99 7.70 -7.69
N PHE A 189 49.33 8.61 -8.42
CA PHE A 189 50.01 9.73 -9.08
C PHE A 189 50.74 10.63 -8.08
N TYR A 190 50.08 10.98 -6.98
CA TYR A 190 50.66 11.83 -5.94
C TYR A 190 51.90 11.20 -5.31
N VAL A 191 51.84 9.91 -4.97
CA VAL A 191 52.97 9.16 -4.41
C VAL A 191 54.12 9.10 -5.41
N ARG A 192 53.86 8.75 -6.67
CA ARG A 192 54.89 8.72 -7.72
C ARG A 192 55.58 10.08 -7.89
N ARG A 193 54.80 11.16 -7.93
CA ARG A 193 55.32 12.53 -8.09
C ARG A 193 56.21 12.97 -6.91
N ILE A 194 55.89 12.56 -5.68
CA ILE A 194 56.74 12.82 -4.52
C ILE A 194 58.10 12.12 -4.64
N PHE A 195 58.11 10.83 -5.01
CA PHE A 195 59.36 10.06 -5.14
C PHE A 195 60.21 10.53 -6.33
N GLU A 196 59.59 10.95 -7.42
CA GLU A 196 60.29 11.46 -8.62
C GLU A 196 60.94 12.83 -8.39
N ARG A 197 60.35 13.67 -7.53
CA ARG A 197 60.93 14.94 -7.10
C ARG A 197 62.08 14.76 -6.11
N ARG A 198 62.00 13.74 -5.24
CA ARG A 198 63.07 13.42 -4.28
C ARG A 198 64.28 12.71 -4.89
N ARG A 199 64.12 12.03 -6.03
CA ARG A 199 65.21 11.34 -6.76
C ARG A 199 66.02 12.29 -7.66
N ARG A 200 65.61 13.56 -7.79
CA ARG A 200 66.25 14.63 -8.59
C ARG A 200 67.06 15.64 -7.76
N ILE A 201 67.29 15.34 -6.48
CA ILE A 201 68.24 16.02 -5.57
C ILE A 201 69.26 14.96 -5.17
#